data_AF-A0A4V0X525-F1
#
_entry.id   AF-A0A4V0X525-F1
#
_cell.length_a   1.000
_cell.length_b   1.000
_cell.length_c   1.000
_cell.angle_alpha   90.00
_cell.angle_beta   90.00
_cell.angle_gamma   90.00
#
_symmetry.space_group_name_H-M   'P 1'
#
loop_
_entity.id
_entity.type
_entity.pdbx_description
1 polymer ?
#
loop_
_entity_poly.entity_id
_entity_poly.type
_entity_poly.pdbx_seq_one_letter_code
_entity_poly.pdbx_strand_id
1 'polypeptide(L)'
;MTRQYRDAYSSFFALFVVTELAVCSLILFFSKHYIPDSNVGWIANAYFSLFSIAIYLSALKNLSLSAGNAFIRIVMGGSGVKIGGAILVLLLVHLLLQPLENPEIILFLMIYVLFAIFETYTLTKLNNH
;
A
#
# COMPACT_ATOMS: atom_id res chain seq x y z
N MET A 1 -0.16 -6.09 -26.13
CA MET A 1 0.37 -6.61 -24.84
C MET A 1 0.91 -8.02 -25.07
N THR A 2 2.19 -8.26 -24.82
CA THR A 2 2.74 -9.63 -24.83
C THR A 2 2.12 -10.43 -23.69
N ARG A 3 1.99 -11.76 -23.85
CA ARG A 3 1.32 -12.68 -22.90
C ARG A 3 1.82 -12.49 -21.45
N GLN A 4 3.10 -12.16 -21.30
CA GLN A 4 3.80 -11.88 -20.04
C GLN A 4 3.25 -10.68 -19.25
N TYR A 5 2.84 -9.59 -19.91
CA TYR A 5 2.24 -8.44 -19.22
C TYR A 5 0.88 -8.80 -18.65
N ARG A 6 0.07 -9.55 -19.39
CA ARG A 6 -1.29 -9.94 -18.97
C ARG A 6 -1.28 -10.79 -17.70
N ASP A 7 -0.31 -11.70 -17.56
CA ASP A 7 -0.19 -12.58 -16.39
C ASP A 7 0.31 -11.82 -15.15
N ALA A 8 1.19 -10.82 -15.33
CA ALA A 8 1.64 -9.91 -14.27
C ALA A 8 0.51 -9.00 -13.76
N TYR A 9 -0.32 -8.47 -14.67
CA TYR A 9 -1.53 -7.70 -14.32
C TYR A 9 -2.54 -8.53 -13.54
N SER A 10 -2.88 -9.72 -14.03
CA SER A 10 -3.85 -10.60 -13.36
C SER A 10 -3.38 -11.00 -11.97
N SER A 11 -2.09 -11.26 -11.79
CA SER A 11 -1.51 -11.60 -10.48
C SER A 11 -1.57 -10.42 -9.51
N PHE A 12 -1.26 -9.21 -9.99
CA PHE A 12 -1.33 -7.99 -9.18
C PHE A 12 -2.75 -7.73 -8.70
N PHE A 13 -3.74 -7.75 -9.60
CA PHE A 13 -5.14 -7.50 -9.23
C PHE A 13 -5.68 -8.54 -8.24
N ALA A 14 -5.37 -9.82 -8.45
CA ALA A 14 -5.81 -10.87 -7.52
C ALA A 14 -5.24 -10.63 -6.11
N LEU A 15 -3.94 -10.36 -6.00
CA LEU A 15 -3.30 -10.07 -4.72
C LEU A 15 -3.82 -8.76 -4.11
N PHE A 16 -4.06 -7.74 -4.92
CA PHE A 16 -4.59 -6.45 -4.47
C PHE A 16 -5.97 -6.63 -3.84
N VAL A 17 -6.86 -7.37 -4.51
CA VAL A 17 -8.20 -7.68 -3.97
C VAL A 17 -8.10 -8.47 -2.66
N VAL A 18 -7.20 -9.45 -2.56
CA VAL A 18 -6.99 -10.20 -1.32
C VAL A 18 -6.47 -9.28 -0.20
N THR A 19 -5.55 -8.36 -0.51
CA THR A 19 -5.06 -7.36 0.45
C THR A 19 -6.16 -6.41 0.90
N GLU A 20 -7.00 -5.91 -0.02
CA GLU A 20 -8.16 -5.07 0.31
C GLU A 20 -9.14 -5.79 1.24
N LEU A 21 -9.45 -7.05 0.97
CA LEU A 21 -10.34 -7.84 1.83
C LEU A 21 -9.75 -8.03 3.23
N ALA A 22 -8.44 -8.28 3.33
CA ALA A 22 -7.75 -8.41 4.61
C ALA A 22 -7.75 -7.08 5.39
N VAL A 23 -7.46 -5.96 4.71
CA VAL A 23 -7.45 -4.62 5.32
C VAL A 23 -8.86 -4.20 5.73
N CYS A 24 -9.87 -4.37 4.88
CA CYS A 24 -11.26 -4.07 5.22
C CYS A 24 -11.72 -4.88 6.43
N SER A 25 -11.38 -6.17 6.49
CA SER A 25 -11.72 -7.02 7.64
C SER A 25 -11.05 -6.51 8.93
N LEU A 26 -9.79 -6.08 8.84
CA LEU A 26 -9.05 -5.52 9.96
C LEU A 26 -9.66 -4.19 10.44
N ILE A 27 -10.01 -3.29 9.52
CA ILE A 27 -10.66 -2.01 9.84
C ILE A 27 -11.99 -2.26 10.54
N LEU A 28 -12.85 -3.12 9.97
CA LEU A 28 -14.14 -3.45 10.57
C LEU A 28 -14.00 -4.08 11.96
N PHE A 29 -12.97 -4.91 12.17
CA PHE A 29 -12.66 -5.48 13.48
C PHE A 29 -12.29 -4.39 14.50
N PHE A 30 -11.43 -3.44 14.12
CA PHE A 30 -11.01 -2.34 14.97
C PHE A 30 -12.14 -1.34 15.26
N SER A 31 -12.92 -0.97 14.25
CA SER A 31 -14.10 -0.12 14.41
C SER A 31 -15.09 -0.77 15.38
N LYS A 32 -15.30 -2.08 15.31
CA LYS A 32 -16.26 -2.74 16.21
C LYS A 32 -15.81 -2.83 17.68
N HIS A 33 -14.51 -2.98 17.95
CA HIS A 33 -14.02 -3.36 19.28
C HIS A 33 -13.18 -2.30 19.99
N TYR A 34 -12.56 -1.37 19.26
CA TYR A 34 -11.58 -0.44 19.82
C TYR A 34 -11.89 1.02 19.49
N ILE A 35 -12.30 1.33 18.25
CA ILE A 35 -12.38 2.70 17.72
C ILE A 35 -13.60 2.92 16.81
N PRO A 36 -14.84 2.90 17.36
CA PRO A 36 -16.09 2.87 16.58
C PRO A 36 -16.32 4.07 15.68
N ASP A 37 -15.85 5.26 16.07
CA ASP A 37 -16.08 6.50 15.32
C ASP A 37 -14.84 6.95 14.52
N SER A 38 -13.80 6.11 14.46
CA SER A 38 -12.55 6.45 13.80
C SER A 38 -12.55 6.17 12.30
N ASN A 39 -12.15 7.18 11.54
CA ASN A 39 -11.92 7.07 10.09
C ASN A 39 -10.46 6.79 9.73
N VAL A 40 -9.56 6.66 10.72
CA VAL A 40 -8.11 6.50 10.48
C VAL A 40 -7.80 5.28 9.63
N GLY A 41 -8.46 4.16 9.89
CA GLY A 41 -8.29 2.94 9.11
C GLY A 41 -8.63 3.10 7.63
N TRP A 42 -9.72 3.78 7.32
CA TRP A 42 -10.15 4.04 5.95
C TRP A 42 -9.22 5.03 5.23
N ILE A 43 -8.76 6.07 5.92
CA ILE A 43 -7.78 7.03 5.39
C ILE A 43 -6.45 6.32 5.09
N ALA A 44 -5.98 5.47 6.01
CA ALA A 44 -4.80 4.65 5.81
C ALA A 44 -4.96 3.73 4.60
N ASN A 45 -6.09 3.03 4.50
CA ASN A 45 -6.36 2.15 3.37
C ASN A 45 -6.31 2.91 2.04
N ALA A 46 -7.02 4.04 1.95
CA ALA A 46 -7.04 4.85 0.74
C ALA A 46 -5.63 5.34 0.35
N TYR A 47 -4.85 5.82 1.32
CA TYR A 47 -3.48 6.27 1.09
C TYR A 47 -2.60 5.14 0.55
N PHE A 48 -2.55 4.00 1.24
CA PHE A 48 -1.68 2.89 0.85
C PHE A 48 -2.13 2.22 -0.45
N SER A 49 -3.43 2.09 -0.68
CA SER A 49 -3.99 1.57 -1.93
C SER A 49 -3.55 2.39 -3.13
N LEU A 50 -3.77 3.70 -3.08
CA LEU A 50 -3.40 4.63 -4.16
C LEU A 50 -1.90 4.63 -4.39
N PHE A 51 -1.13 4.59 -3.31
CA PHE A 51 0.32 4.56 -3.38
C PHE A 51 0.83 3.27 -4.03
N SER A 52 0.31 2.11 -3.63
CA SER A 52 0.71 0.82 -4.21
C SER A 52 0.33 0.71 -5.69
N ILE A 53 -0.84 1.24 -6.08
CA ILE A 53 -1.23 1.33 -7.50
C ILE A 53 -0.24 2.23 -8.27
N ALA A 54 0.12 3.39 -7.72
CA ALA A 54 1.06 4.31 -8.36
C ALA A 54 2.46 3.70 -8.52
N ILE A 55 2.96 2.98 -7.51
CA ILE A 55 4.22 2.24 -7.59
C ILE A 55 4.13 1.16 -8.65
N TYR A 56 3.07 0.36 -8.67
CA TYR A 56 2.92 -0.73 -9.62
C TYR A 56 2.91 -0.24 -11.06
N LEU A 57 2.13 0.81 -11.37
CA LEU A 57 2.10 1.42 -12.70
C LEU A 57 3.47 1.98 -13.10
N SER A 58 4.17 2.61 -12.15
CA SER A 58 5.52 3.13 -12.36
C SER A 58 6.54 2.03 -12.62
N ALA A 59 6.48 0.94 -11.86
CA ALA A 59 7.34 -0.23 -12.01
C ALA A 59 7.12 -0.91 -13.37
N LEU A 60 5.85 -1.08 -13.75
CA LEU A 60 5.49 -1.70 -15.03
C LEU A 60 5.96 -0.89 -16.24
N LYS A 61 5.87 0.44 -16.19
CA LYS A 61 6.39 1.32 -17.26
C LYS A 61 7.90 1.18 -17.46
N ASN A 62 8.64 0.83 -16.40
CA ASN A 62 10.10 0.74 -16.44
C ASN A 62 10.61 -0.69 -16.70
N LEU A 63 9.77 -1.71 -16.56
CA LEU A 63 10.07 -3.09 -16.96
C LEU A 63 10.36 -3.22 -18.46
N SER A 64 9.76 -2.38 -19.32
CA SER A 64 10.03 -2.40 -20.76
C SER A 64 11.40 -1.82 -21.14
N LEU A 65 12.13 -1.17 -20.23
CA LEU A 65 13.31 -0.37 -20.54
C LEU A 65 14.67 -1.05 -20.25
N SER A 66 14.73 -2.35 -19.92
CA SER A 66 15.98 -3.09 -19.74
C SER A 66 16.97 -2.46 -18.71
N ALA A 67 16.49 -1.62 -17.79
CA ALA A 67 17.33 -0.93 -16.82
C ALA A 67 16.97 -1.39 -15.40
N GLY A 68 17.47 -2.56 -14.99
CA GLY A 68 17.23 -3.11 -13.64
C GLY A 68 17.54 -2.14 -12.50
N ASN A 69 18.54 -1.25 -12.68
CA ASN A 69 18.85 -0.18 -11.71
C ASN A 69 17.74 0.89 -11.59
N ALA A 70 16.96 1.13 -12.64
CA ALA A 70 15.83 2.07 -12.59
C ALA A 70 14.65 1.50 -11.81
N PHE A 71 14.39 0.18 -11.95
CA PHE A 71 13.37 -0.54 -11.18
C PHE A 71 13.65 -0.47 -9.68
N ILE A 72 14.86 -0.85 -9.24
CA ILE A 72 15.25 -0.82 -7.82
C ILE A 72 15.15 0.60 -7.25
N ARG A 73 15.57 1.63 -8.01
CA ARG A 73 15.50 3.02 -7.56
C ARG A 73 14.06 3.51 -7.39
N ILE A 74 13.13 3.10 -8.25
CA ILE A 74 11.70 3.43 -8.13
C ILE A 74 11.09 2.75 -6.90
N VAL A 75 11.43 1.49 -6.66
CA VAL A 75 10.92 0.73 -5.51
C VAL A 75 11.46 1.28 -4.19
N MET A 76 12.77 1.49 -4.09
CA MET A 76 13.42 2.01 -2.88
C MET A 76 13.04 3.47 -2.62
N GLY A 77 13.06 4.31 -3.67
CA GLY A 77 12.63 5.71 -3.59
C GLY A 77 11.15 5.84 -3.26
N GLY A 78 10.31 5.03 -3.89
CA GLY A 78 8.87 4.95 -3.59
C GLY A 78 8.61 4.54 -2.14
N SER A 79 9.32 3.53 -1.63
CA SER A 79 9.19 3.12 -0.21
C SER A 79 9.54 4.24 0.76
N GLY A 80 10.60 5.01 0.49
CA GLY A 80 10.97 6.18 1.29
C GLY A 80 9.91 7.27 1.28
N VAL A 81 9.37 7.59 0.09
CA VAL A 81 8.26 8.55 -0.05
C VAL A 81 7.00 8.04 0.66
N LYS A 82 6.73 6.73 0.63
CA LYS A 82 5.58 6.11 1.31
C LYS A 82 5.59 6.38 2.80
N ILE A 83 6.75 6.18 3.44
CA ILE A 83 6.92 6.38 4.87
C ILE A 83 6.79 7.86 5.22
N GLY A 84 7.47 8.74 4.45
CA GLY A 84 7.35 10.19 4.66
C GLY A 84 5.91 10.70 4.51
N GLY A 85 5.20 10.25 3.47
CA GLY A 85 3.80 10.59 3.26
C GLY A 85 2.88 9.98 4.30
N ALA A 86 3.17 8.77 4.81
CA ALA A 86 2.39 8.15 5.88
C ALA A 86 2.48 8.95 7.19
N ILE A 87 3.66 9.46 7.53
CA ILE A 87 3.85 10.36 8.67
C ILE A 87 3.06 11.64 8.47
N LEU A 88 3.12 12.24 7.28
CA LEU A 88 2.34 13.44 6.96
C LEU A 88 0.83 13.19 7.05
N VAL A 89 0.34 12.05 6.57
CA VAL A 89 -1.09 11.68 6.68
C VAL A 89 -1.50 11.55 8.14
N LEU A 90 -0.73 10.83 8.96
CA LEU A 90 -1.01 10.73 10.40
C LEU A 90 -1.02 12.11 11.09
N LEU A 91 -0.06 12.96 10.75
CA LEU A 91 0.04 14.30 11.33
C LEU A 91 -1.14 15.19 10.89
N LEU A 92 -1.55 15.13 9.62
CA LEU A 92 -2.73 15.83 9.13
C LEU A 92 -4.01 15.35 9.82
N VAL A 93 -4.16 14.03 10.01
CA VAL A 93 -5.31 13.47 10.73
C VAL A 93 -5.31 13.96 12.18
N HIS A 94 -4.17 13.91 12.87
CA HIS A 94 -4.04 14.36 14.25
C HIS A 94 -4.39 15.85 14.42
N LEU A 95 -3.98 16.70 13.48
CA LEU A 95 -4.18 18.14 13.56
C LEU A 95 -5.55 18.61 13.06
N LEU A 96 -6.12 17.97 12.04
CA LEU A 96 -7.30 18.47 11.33
C LEU A 96 -8.59 17.70 11.63
N LEU A 97 -8.50 16.43 12.05
CA LEU A 97 -9.67 15.56 12.21
C LEU A 97 -9.90 15.24 13.68
N GLN A 98 -8.95 14.57 14.33
CA GLN A 98 -9.10 14.14 15.72
C GLN A 98 -7.75 13.80 16.35
N PRO A 99 -7.59 13.97 17.68
CA PRO A 99 -6.39 13.53 18.38
C PRO A 99 -6.26 12.01 18.26
N LEU A 100 -5.15 11.57 17.69
CA LEU A 100 -4.87 10.16 17.49
C LEU A 100 -4.75 9.39 18.81
N GLU A 101 -5.46 8.28 18.91
CA GLU A 101 -5.35 7.32 20.01
C GLU A 101 -4.44 6.13 19.66
N ASN A 102 -3.93 5.44 20.68
CA ASN A 102 -3.04 4.29 20.50
C ASN A 102 -3.61 3.19 19.56
N PRO A 103 -4.89 2.79 19.64
CA PRO A 103 -5.43 1.76 18.75
C PRO A 103 -5.44 2.19 17.27
N GLU A 104 -5.58 3.49 17.00
CA GLU A 104 -5.60 4.02 15.63
C GLU A 104 -4.21 3.98 15.00
N ILE A 105 -3.18 4.32 15.79
CA ILE A 105 -1.78 4.22 15.36
C ILE A 105 -1.42 2.76 15.09
N ILE A 106 -1.87 1.84 15.96
CA ILE A 106 -1.66 0.39 15.77
C ILE A 106 -2.34 -0.08 14.49
N LEU A 107 -3.61 0.28 14.27
CA LEU A 107 -4.34 -0.07 13.06
C LEU A 107 -3.63 0.46 11.81
N PHE A 108 -3.21 1.73 11.83
CA PHE A 108 -2.48 2.35 10.73
C PHE A 108 -1.18 1.58 10.39
N LEU A 109 -0.42 1.19 11.42
CA LEU A 109 0.81 0.43 11.26
C LEU A 109 0.54 -0.99 10.70
N MET A 110 -0.52 -1.66 11.16
CA MET A 110 -0.90 -2.97 10.63
C MET A 110 -1.28 -2.90 9.15
N ILE A 111 -2.04 -1.88 8.75
CA ILE A 111 -2.39 -1.65 7.34
C ILE A 111 -1.13 -1.41 6.51
N TYR A 112 -0.21 -0.57 7.00
CA TYR A 112 1.08 -0.35 6.37
C TYR A 112 1.86 -1.66 6.13
N VAL A 113 1.92 -2.53 7.13
CA VAL A 113 2.64 -3.83 7.02
C VAL A 113 1.98 -4.73 5.97
N LEU A 114 0.65 -4.83 5.93
CA LEU A 114 -0.06 -5.62 4.93
C LEU A 114 0.26 -5.14 3.51
N PHE A 115 0.22 -3.82 3.28
CA PHE A 115 0.59 -3.26 1.98
C PHE A 115 2.08 -3.41 1.67
N ALA A 116 2.96 -3.36 2.67
CA ALA A 116 4.39 -3.60 2.47
C ALA A 116 4.68 -5.05 2.03
N ILE A 117 4.00 -6.03 2.62
CA ILE A 117 4.09 -7.45 2.21
C ILE A 117 3.60 -7.60 0.77
N PHE A 118 2.44 -7.02 0.46
CA PHE A 118 1.86 -7.02 -0.87
C PHE A 118 2.80 -6.42 -1.92
N GLU A 119 3.34 -5.23 -1.67
CA GLU A 119 4.30 -4.56 -2.56
C GLU A 119 5.57 -5.40 -2.75
N THR A 120 6.14 -5.92 -1.66
CA THR A 120 7.36 -6.73 -1.72
C THR A 120 7.15 -7.97 -2.58
N TYR A 121 6.01 -8.65 -2.41
CA TYR A 121 5.69 -9.85 -3.19
C TYR A 121 5.46 -9.52 -4.67
N THR A 122 4.65 -8.50 -4.96
CA THR A 122 4.34 -8.10 -6.33
C THR A 122 5.59 -7.64 -7.09
N LEU A 123 6.46 -6.86 -6.44
CA LEU A 123 7.70 -6.37 -7.03
C LEU A 123 8.75 -7.46 -7.22
N THR A 124 8.86 -8.41 -6.28
CA THR A 124 9.76 -9.56 -6.44
C THR A 124 9.31 -10.44 -7.61
N LYS A 125 7.99 -10.66 -7.75
CA LYS A 125 7.43 -11.39 -8.90
C LYS A 125 7.66 -10.65 -10.23
N LEU A 126 7.56 -9.33 -10.22
CA LEU A 126 7.87 -8.47 -11.38
C LEU A 126 9.35 -8.52 -11.78
N ASN A 127 10.28 -8.58 -10.83
CA ASN A 127 11.73 -8.63 -11.10
C ASN A 127 12.23 -9.99 -11.62
N ASN A 128 11.53 -11.07 -11.29
CA ASN A 128 11.88 -12.43 -11.73
C ASN A 128 11.33 -12.76 -13.14
N HIS A 129 10.73 -11.80 -13.82
CA HIS A 129 10.15 -11.91 -15.17
C HIS A 129 10.85 -10.98 -16.15
#